data_AF-A0A1Z8AYZ5-F1
#
_entry.id   AF-A0A1Z8AYZ5-F1
#
_cell.length_a   1.000
_cell.length_b   1.000
_cell.length_c   1.000
_cell.angle_alpha   90.00
_cell.angle_beta   90.00
_cell.angle_gamma   90.00
#
_symmetry.space_group_name_H-M   'P 1'
#
loop_
_entity.id
_entity.type
_entity.pdbx_description
1 polymer ?
#
loop_
_entity_poly.entity_id
_entity_poly.type
_entity_poly.pdbx_seq_one_letter_code
_entity_poly.pdbx_strand_id
1 'polypeptide(L)'
;YFTSRGFNDQHLVAYAESHDEQRLMYKNLQFGNSSNASHNVRDLAVALDRQEAIAAILYSIPGPKMIWQFGELGYEIDIDQNGRTGRKPIPWTLGYDTDANRLDLYDITATMINFKTLYPETFNNTNNNLDLSGLVKRINLDGPQFDAVVVANFDVTAQNVNPNFSQTGTWYDYFNNNSVMNVTNTTAPINLQPGEYKVFTTQQLNDPLSNEEAGYQSQMIRLFPNPATSSFRLSKEVESVKIYNISGQLVKSFNRSKDNYEITELTQGIYFVQLWNGDNMQVEKLIKS
;
A
#
# COMPACT_ATOMS: atom_id res chain seq x y z
N TYR A 1 -1.23 8.22 19.89
CA TYR A 1 0.23 8.33 19.68
C TYR A 1 0.92 7.99 20.99
N PHE A 2 2.12 7.40 21.00
CA PHE A 2 2.71 6.82 22.23
C PHE A 2 2.89 7.84 23.37
N THR A 3 3.25 9.08 23.06
CA THR A 3 3.41 10.14 24.09
C THR A 3 2.09 10.52 24.76
N SER A 4 0.94 10.31 24.11
CA SER A 4 -0.38 10.55 24.73
C SER A 4 -0.70 9.55 25.84
N ARG A 5 0.11 8.49 26.00
CA ARG A 5 0.05 7.51 27.10
C ARG A 5 1.26 7.60 28.03
N GLY A 6 2.11 8.62 27.86
CA GLY A 6 3.31 8.82 28.68
C GLY A 6 4.43 7.82 28.40
N PHE A 7 4.43 7.17 27.23
CA PHE A 7 5.49 6.22 26.87
C PHE A 7 6.70 6.97 26.29
N ASN A 8 7.90 6.44 26.56
CA ASN A 8 9.16 6.97 26.01
C ASN A 8 9.47 6.41 24.61
N ASP A 9 9.01 5.17 24.35
CA ASP A 9 9.23 4.46 23.09
C ASP A 9 7.89 4.18 22.38
N GLN A 10 7.96 3.95 21.07
CA GLN A 10 6.81 3.66 20.20
C GLN A 10 6.27 2.23 20.37
N HIS A 11 6.02 1.78 21.61
CA HIS A 11 5.47 0.46 21.91
C HIS A 11 3.96 0.45 22.15
N LEU A 12 3.29 1.59 21.98
CA LEU A 12 1.84 1.68 22.12
C LEU A 12 1.15 0.96 20.95
N VAL A 13 0.48 -0.15 21.22
CA VAL A 13 -0.40 -0.82 20.26
C VAL A 13 -1.68 0.01 20.13
N ALA A 14 -1.84 0.69 18.99
CA ALA A 14 -3.05 1.42 18.67
C ALA A 14 -4.00 0.56 17.80
N TYR A 15 -5.30 0.71 18.02
CA TYR A 15 -6.37 0.04 17.30
C TYR A 15 -7.57 0.97 17.16
N ALA A 16 -8.40 0.75 16.15
CA ALA A 16 -9.64 1.52 15.95
C ALA A 16 -10.88 0.81 16.51
N GLU A 17 -10.83 -0.51 16.61
CA GLU A 17 -11.83 -1.35 17.27
C GLU A 17 -11.18 -2.59 17.89
N SER A 18 -11.91 -3.28 18.76
CA SER A 18 -11.45 -4.48 19.46
C SER A 18 -12.63 -5.40 19.80
N HIS A 19 -12.34 -6.58 20.35
CA HIS A 19 -13.36 -7.55 20.78
C HIS A 19 -14.20 -7.10 21.99
N ASP A 20 -13.84 -6.01 22.66
CA ASP A 20 -14.57 -5.51 23.82
C ASP A 20 -15.58 -4.42 23.46
N GLU A 21 -15.53 -3.86 22.24
CA GLU A 21 -16.39 -2.77 21.80
C GLU A 21 -17.10 -3.07 20.48
N GLN A 22 -18.27 -2.46 20.26
CA GLN A 22 -19.00 -2.67 19.01
C GLN A 22 -18.19 -2.17 17.80
N ARG A 23 -18.29 -2.91 16.70
CA ARG A 23 -17.58 -2.65 15.44
C ARG A 23 -17.92 -1.29 14.84
N LEU A 24 -16.94 -0.67 14.21
CA LEU A 24 -17.09 0.63 13.54
C LEU A 24 -18.04 0.53 12.37
N MET A 25 -17.98 -0.55 11.58
CA MET A 25 -18.91 -0.75 10.47
C MET A 25 -20.36 -0.94 10.93
N TYR A 26 -20.57 -1.70 12.00
CA TYR A 26 -21.89 -1.78 12.63
C TYR A 26 -22.37 -0.39 13.06
N LYS A 27 -21.52 0.39 13.73
CA LYS A 27 -21.86 1.75 14.18
C LYS A 27 -22.16 2.70 13.00
N ASN A 28 -21.40 2.63 11.91
CA ASN A 28 -21.66 3.41 10.71
C ASN A 28 -23.06 3.12 10.15
N LEU A 29 -23.39 1.84 9.95
CA LEU A 29 -24.67 1.44 9.36
C LEU A 29 -25.87 1.75 10.25
N GLN A 30 -25.75 1.58 11.57
CA GLN A 30 -26.88 1.78 12.49
C GLN A 30 -27.05 3.24 12.93
N PHE A 31 -25.93 3.94 13.18
CA PHE A 31 -25.93 5.22 13.89
C PHE A 31 -25.21 6.33 13.13
N GLY A 32 -24.64 6.04 11.96
CA GLY A 32 -23.94 7.00 11.12
C GLY A 32 -24.75 8.25 10.85
N ASN A 33 -24.05 9.38 10.75
CA ASN A 33 -24.68 10.65 10.42
C ASN A 33 -25.24 10.59 8.99
N SER A 34 -26.55 10.79 8.86
CA SER A 34 -27.28 10.75 7.59
C SER A 34 -27.85 12.11 7.21
N SER A 35 -27.33 13.21 7.78
CA SER A 35 -27.86 14.56 7.53
C SER A 35 -27.60 15.06 6.11
N ASN A 36 -26.56 14.55 5.45
CA ASN A 36 -26.30 14.76 4.02
C ASN A 36 -26.80 13.53 3.24
N ALA A 37 -27.87 13.67 2.48
CA ALA A 37 -28.44 12.57 1.70
C ALA A 37 -27.49 12.05 0.60
N SER A 38 -26.60 12.91 0.07
CA SER A 38 -25.60 12.54 -0.93
C SER A 38 -24.36 11.87 -0.33
N HIS A 39 -24.21 11.87 1.00
CA HIS A 39 -23.15 11.17 1.72
C HIS A 39 -23.74 10.56 3.01
N ASN A 40 -24.68 9.63 2.83
CA ASN A 40 -25.35 8.97 3.95
C ASN A 40 -24.45 7.87 4.51
N VAL A 41 -23.89 8.07 5.71
CA VAL A 41 -22.97 7.12 6.37
C VAL A 41 -23.61 5.74 6.63
N ARG A 42 -24.95 5.64 6.59
CA ARG A 42 -25.67 4.37 6.77
C ARG A 42 -25.77 3.54 5.50
N ASP A 43 -25.37 4.09 4.35
CA ASP A 43 -25.19 3.33 3.12
C ASP A 43 -23.91 2.49 3.21
N LEU A 44 -23.94 1.27 2.66
CA LEU A 44 -22.81 0.34 2.79
C LEU A 44 -21.55 0.85 2.08
N ALA A 45 -21.68 1.37 0.86
CA ALA A 45 -20.53 1.86 0.11
C ALA A 45 -19.91 3.07 0.84
N VAL A 46 -20.74 4.05 1.24
CA VAL A 46 -20.27 5.21 2.00
C VAL A 46 -19.66 4.81 3.36
N ALA A 47 -20.20 3.78 4.02
CA ALA A 47 -19.66 3.28 5.27
C ALA A 47 -18.28 2.63 5.09
N LEU A 48 -18.05 1.93 3.97
CA LEU A 48 -16.77 1.31 3.60
C LEU A 48 -15.71 2.37 3.25
N ASP A 49 -16.06 3.38 2.42
CA ASP A 49 -15.18 4.51 2.12
C ASP A 49 -14.68 5.22 3.40
N ARG A 50 -15.55 5.28 4.42
CA ARG A 50 -15.18 5.84 5.73
C ARG A 50 -14.21 4.96 6.50
N GLN A 51 -14.27 3.64 6.34
CA GLN A 51 -13.26 2.75 6.91
C GLN A 51 -11.92 2.90 6.20
N GLU A 52 -11.91 3.21 4.90
CA GLU A 52 -10.67 3.51 4.17
C GLU A 52 -9.99 4.76 4.73
N ALA A 53 -10.77 5.83 4.98
CA ALA A 53 -10.26 7.02 5.66
C ALA A 53 -9.70 6.70 7.07
N ILE A 54 -10.33 5.76 7.80
CA ILE A 54 -9.80 5.26 9.07
C ILE A 54 -8.48 4.51 8.85
N ALA A 55 -8.39 3.64 7.84
CA ALA A 55 -7.17 2.91 7.52
C ALA A 55 -6.02 3.87 7.17
N ALA A 56 -6.27 4.85 6.29
CA ALA A 56 -5.30 5.87 5.91
C ALA A 56 -4.73 6.59 7.14
N ILE A 57 -5.58 7.04 8.07
CA ILE A 57 -5.13 7.72 9.28
C ILE A 57 -4.48 6.75 10.27
N LEU A 58 -5.13 5.64 10.62
CA LEU A 58 -4.69 4.71 11.67
C LEU A 58 -3.30 4.16 11.37
N TYR A 59 -3.07 3.68 10.14
CA TYR A 59 -1.81 3.06 9.77
C TYR A 59 -0.70 4.08 9.47
N SER A 60 -1.04 5.36 9.28
CA SER A 60 -0.08 6.45 9.23
C SER A 60 0.39 6.92 10.61
N ILE A 61 -0.31 6.57 11.70
CA ILE A 61 0.21 6.84 13.05
C ILE A 61 1.44 5.94 13.29
N PRO A 62 2.61 6.48 13.66
CA PRO A 62 3.79 5.67 13.96
C PRO A 62 3.59 4.65 15.10
N GLY A 63 4.37 3.57 15.07
CA GLY A 63 4.33 2.49 16.06
C GLY A 63 3.37 1.34 15.70
N PRO A 64 3.29 0.29 16.55
CA PRO A 64 2.55 -0.92 16.25
C PRO A 64 1.04 -0.66 16.16
N LYS A 65 0.38 -1.44 15.30
CA LYS A 65 -1.06 -1.39 15.06
C LYS A 65 -1.65 -2.77 15.21
N MET A 66 -2.86 -2.84 15.75
CA MET A 66 -3.66 -4.05 15.79
C MET A 66 -4.89 -3.84 14.90
N ILE A 67 -5.10 -4.81 14.01
CA ILE A 67 -6.34 -4.95 13.27
C ILE A 67 -7.20 -6.01 13.96
N TRP A 68 -8.46 -5.67 14.23
CA TRP A 68 -9.38 -6.65 14.75
C TRP A 68 -9.92 -7.49 13.61
N GLN A 69 -10.16 -8.78 13.87
CA GLN A 69 -10.45 -9.77 12.83
C GLN A 69 -11.53 -9.29 11.84
N PHE A 70 -11.15 -9.30 10.56
CA PHE A 70 -11.95 -8.92 9.39
C PHE A 70 -12.26 -7.41 9.26
N GLY A 71 -11.62 -6.55 10.04
CA GLY A 71 -11.77 -5.10 9.91
C GLY A 71 -11.40 -4.58 8.52
N GLU A 72 -10.42 -5.21 7.87
CA GLU A 72 -9.97 -4.93 6.50
C GLU A 72 -11.02 -5.24 5.42
N LEU A 73 -12.08 -5.97 5.76
CA LEU A 73 -13.21 -6.25 4.85
C LEU A 73 -14.47 -5.48 5.27
N GLY A 74 -14.36 -4.56 6.23
CA GLY A 74 -15.48 -3.78 6.72
C GLY A 74 -16.53 -4.62 7.45
N TYR A 75 -16.09 -5.58 8.26
CA TYR A 75 -16.97 -6.54 8.89
C TYR A 75 -18.00 -5.90 9.83
N GLU A 76 -19.28 -5.98 9.48
CA GLU A 76 -20.38 -5.26 10.13
C GLU A 76 -21.20 -6.11 11.11
N ILE A 77 -20.87 -7.38 11.29
CA ILE A 77 -21.65 -8.25 12.17
C ILE A 77 -21.51 -7.81 13.63
N ASP A 78 -22.66 -7.72 14.30
CA ASP A 78 -22.78 -7.34 15.70
C ASP A 78 -21.81 -8.12 16.61
N ILE A 79 -21.13 -7.42 17.50
CA ILE A 79 -20.26 -8.01 18.52
C ILE A 79 -20.96 -9.09 19.36
N ASP A 80 -22.26 -8.98 19.60
CA ASP A 80 -23.02 -9.94 20.40
C ASP A 80 -23.62 -11.08 19.55
N GLN A 81 -23.36 -11.13 18.25
CA GLN A 81 -23.71 -12.28 17.40
C GLN A 81 -23.05 -13.56 17.94
N ASN A 82 -23.89 -14.54 18.28
CA ASN A 82 -23.52 -15.79 18.94
C ASN A 82 -22.86 -15.60 20.33
N GLY A 83 -23.08 -14.45 20.97
CA GLY A 83 -22.39 -14.01 22.18
C GLY A 83 -21.06 -13.30 21.89
N ARG A 84 -20.60 -12.47 22.83
CA ARG A 84 -19.39 -11.64 22.68
C ARG A 84 -18.16 -12.44 22.24
N THR A 85 -17.93 -13.60 22.86
CA THR A 85 -16.82 -14.51 22.53
C THR A 85 -17.20 -15.64 21.56
N GLY A 86 -18.42 -15.61 21.02
CA GLY A 86 -18.92 -16.63 20.12
C GLY A 86 -18.28 -16.55 18.74
N ARG A 87 -18.19 -17.70 18.06
CA ARG A 87 -17.77 -17.75 16.66
C ARG A 87 -18.78 -17.01 15.79
N LYS A 88 -18.30 -16.01 15.05
CA LYS A 88 -19.12 -15.23 14.12
C LYS A 88 -19.03 -15.80 12.69
N PRO A 89 -20.00 -15.50 11.82
CA PRO A 89 -19.99 -15.95 10.42
C PRO A 89 -18.70 -15.58 9.69
N ILE A 90 -18.28 -16.42 8.77
CA ILE A 90 -17.00 -16.24 8.09
C ILE A 90 -17.20 -15.37 6.84
N PRO A 91 -16.41 -14.30 6.61
CA PRO A 91 -16.66 -13.32 5.54
C PRO A 91 -16.86 -13.90 4.14
N TRP A 92 -16.06 -14.88 3.74
CA TRP A 92 -16.16 -15.50 2.41
C TRP A 92 -17.42 -16.39 2.24
N THR A 93 -18.01 -16.85 3.35
CA THR A 93 -19.34 -17.49 3.30
C THR A 93 -20.48 -16.49 3.11
N LEU A 94 -20.18 -15.19 3.25
CA LEU A 94 -21.10 -14.07 3.09
C LEU A 94 -20.83 -13.28 1.79
N GLY A 95 -19.89 -13.72 0.95
CA GLY A 95 -19.56 -13.08 -0.33
C GLY A 95 -18.68 -11.83 -0.25
N TYR A 96 -18.06 -11.56 0.91
CA TYR A 96 -17.23 -10.35 1.08
C TYR A 96 -16.01 -10.33 0.16
N ASP A 97 -15.52 -11.51 -0.23
CA ASP A 97 -14.40 -11.75 -1.13
C ASP A 97 -14.74 -11.47 -2.61
N THR A 98 -15.98 -11.09 -2.90
CA THR A 98 -16.46 -10.75 -4.24
C THR A 98 -17.13 -9.38 -4.31
N ASP A 99 -17.24 -8.69 -3.17
CA ASP A 99 -17.79 -7.34 -3.08
C ASP A 99 -16.69 -6.32 -3.39
N ALA A 100 -16.85 -5.56 -4.47
CA ALA A 100 -15.83 -4.63 -4.94
C ALA A 100 -15.47 -3.56 -3.92
N ASN A 101 -16.43 -3.01 -3.16
CA ASN A 101 -16.15 -1.96 -2.18
C ASN A 101 -15.41 -2.51 -0.96
N ARG A 102 -15.66 -3.77 -0.59
CA ARG A 102 -14.91 -4.42 0.50
C ARG A 102 -13.49 -4.78 0.08
N LEU A 103 -13.31 -5.18 -1.17
CA LEU A 103 -11.98 -5.42 -1.73
C LEU A 103 -11.18 -4.12 -1.86
N ASP A 104 -11.84 -3.00 -2.18
CA ASP A 104 -11.19 -1.68 -2.16
C ASP A 104 -10.68 -1.33 -0.75
N LEU A 105 -11.52 -1.46 0.27
CA LEU A 105 -11.09 -1.29 1.67
C LEU A 105 -9.93 -2.22 2.06
N TYR A 106 -9.95 -3.46 1.59
CA TYR A 106 -8.87 -4.42 1.80
C TYR A 106 -7.56 -3.92 1.17
N ASP A 107 -7.59 -3.47 -0.08
CA ASP A 107 -6.43 -2.98 -0.82
C ASP A 107 -5.86 -1.70 -0.21
N ILE A 108 -6.72 -0.75 0.19
CA ILE A 108 -6.29 0.46 0.90
C ILE A 108 -5.65 0.10 2.24
N THR A 109 -6.27 -0.80 3.01
CA THR A 109 -5.72 -1.27 4.30
C THR A 109 -4.36 -1.94 4.13
N ALA A 110 -4.25 -2.87 3.17
CA ALA A 110 -3.01 -3.59 2.87
C ALA A 110 -1.90 -2.63 2.42
N THR A 111 -2.22 -1.69 1.53
CA THR A 111 -1.29 -0.65 1.06
C THR A 111 -0.73 0.18 2.20
N MET A 112 -1.61 0.68 3.08
CA MET A 112 -1.18 1.51 4.20
C MET A 112 -0.35 0.74 5.23
N ILE A 113 -0.64 -0.55 5.45
CA ILE A 113 0.19 -1.43 6.27
C ILE A 113 1.56 -1.66 5.60
N ASN A 114 1.59 -1.90 4.29
CA ASN A 114 2.83 -2.08 3.53
C ASN A 114 3.72 -0.84 3.56
N PHE A 115 3.18 0.38 3.56
CA PHE A 115 3.99 1.57 3.75
C PHE A 115 4.74 1.59 5.10
N LYS A 116 4.14 1.04 6.16
CA LYS A 116 4.84 0.91 7.45
C LYS A 116 6.02 -0.04 7.40
N THR A 117 5.98 -1.07 6.54
CA THR A 117 7.02 -2.11 6.45
C THR A 117 8.07 -1.79 5.40
N LEU A 118 7.67 -1.23 4.26
CA LEU A 118 8.55 -0.83 3.16
C LEU A 118 9.28 0.48 3.43
N TYR A 119 8.61 1.42 4.12
CA TYR A 119 9.15 2.76 4.41
C TYR A 119 9.13 3.08 5.91
N PRO A 120 9.71 2.23 6.77
CA PRO A 120 9.65 2.42 8.22
C PRO A 120 10.30 3.73 8.67
N GLU A 121 11.32 4.20 7.95
CA GLU A 121 12.00 5.48 8.22
C GLU A 121 11.10 6.72 8.02
N THR A 122 9.98 6.59 7.28
CA THR A 122 8.97 7.66 7.15
C THR A 122 7.73 7.31 7.98
N PHE A 123 7.16 6.11 7.83
CA PHE A 123 5.87 5.74 8.43
C PHE A 123 5.92 5.26 9.89
N ASN A 124 7.13 5.08 10.45
CA ASN A 124 7.34 4.77 11.86
C ASN A 124 8.34 5.74 12.53
N ASN A 125 8.61 6.89 11.94
CA ASN A 125 9.54 7.85 12.52
C ASN A 125 8.98 8.53 13.79
N THR A 126 9.81 9.34 14.45
CA THR A 126 9.40 10.25 15.54
C THR A 126 9.36 11.72 15.09
N ASN A 127 9.84 12.03 13.89
CA ASN A 127 9.76 13.35 13.28
C ASN A 127 8.42 13.50 12.54
N ASN A 128 7.38 13.83 13.29
CA ASN A 128 6.01 13.89 12.78
C ASN A 128 5.15 14.90 13.53
N ASN A 129 4.06 15.31 12.88
CA ASN A 129 3.05 16.19 13.43
C ASN A 129 1.65 15.59 13.19
N LEU A 130 0.94 15.30 14.28
CA LEU A 130 -0.37 14.65 14.26
C LEU A 130 -1.43 15.64 14.77
N ASP A 131 -2.31 16.08 13.88
CA ASP A 131 -3.55 16.78 14.23
C ASP A 131 -4.73 15.82 14.07
N LEU A 132 -5.04 15.13 15.16
CA LEU A 132 -6.08 14.09 15.20
C LEU A 132 -7.37 14.56 15.89
N SER A 133 -7.44 15.85 16.22
CA SER A 133 -8.60 16.45 16.88
C SER A 133 -9.74 16.67 15.88
N GLY A 134 -11.00 16.63 16.34
CA GLY A 134 -12.15 16.89 15.47
C GLY A 134 -12.36 15.86 14.34
N LEU A 135 -13.12 16.29 13.33
CA LEU A 135 -13.56 15.46 12.19
C LEU A 135 -12.63 15.53 10.98
N VAL A 136 -11.78 16.55 10.89
CA VAL A 136 -10.68 16.57 9.91
C VAL A 136 -9.43 16.12 10.63
N LYS A 137 -8.72 15.13 10.07
CA LYS A 137 -7.48 14.62 10.65
C LYS A 137 -6.33 14.81 9.67
N ARG A 138 -5.15 15.10 10.21
CA ARG A 138 -3.90 15.24 9.47
C ARG A 138 -2.76 14.54 10.19
N ILE A 139 -1.90 13.89 9.42
CA ILE A 139 -0.62 13.36 9.88
C ILE A 139 0.45 13.80 8.88
N ASN A 140 1.45 14.52 9.35
CA ASN A 140 2.69 14.82 8.63
C ASN A 140 3.78 13.88 9.13
N LEU A 141 4.50 13.25 8.22
CA LEU A 141 5.59 12.30 8.49
C LEU A 141 6.82 12.77 7.73
N ASP A 142 7.82 13.29 8.43
CA ASP A 142 8.99 13.92 7.83
C ASP A 142 10.16 12.92 7.85
N GLY A 143 10.33 12.21 6.74
CA GLY A 143 11.27 11.09 6.60
C GLY A 143 12.61 11.51 6.02
N PRO A 144 13.67 10.69 6.19
CA PRO A 144 15.00 11.01 5.68
C PRO A 144 15.13 10.86 4.15
N GLN A 145 14.17 10.22 3.48
CA GLN A 145 14.16 10.01 2.01
C GLN A 145 13.03 10.78 1.33
N PHE A 146 11.84 10.73 1.92
CA PHE A 146 10.68 11.46 1.47
C PHE A 146 9.77 11.78 2.65
N ASP A 147 8.98 12.83 2.48
CA ASP A 147 7.95 13.24 3.44
C ASP A 147 6.58 12.75 2.96
N ALA A 148 5.69 12.48 3.91
CA ALA A 148 4.31 12.12 3.63
C ALA A 148 3.33 13.01 4.40
N VAL A 149 2.23 13.37 3.74
CA VAL A 149 1.09 14.07 4.35
C VAL A 149 -0.17 13.26 4.12
N VAL A 150 -0.80 12.83 5.21
CA VAL A 150 -2.03 12.06 5.18
C VAL A 150 -3.14 12.89 5.81
N VAL A 151 -4.22 13.09 5.07
CA VAL A 151 -5.36 13.91 5.49
C VAL A 151 -6.66 13.17 5.21
N ALA A 152 -7.64 13.34 6.09
CA ALA A 152 -8.96 12.74 5.93
C ALA A 152 -10.06 13.63 6.49
N ASN A 153 -11.17 13.72 5.76
CA ASN A 153 -12.38 14.43 6.17
C ASN A 153 -13.46 13.43 6.62
N PHE A 154 -13.63 13.25 7.94
CA PHE A 154 -14.68 12.40 8.50
C PHE A 154 -16.04 13.11 8.64
N ASP A 155 -16.14 14.39 8.27
CA ASP A 155 -17.41 15.12 8.22
C ASP A 155 -18.28 14.60 7.06
N VAL A 156 -19.58 14.90 7.11
CA VAL A 156 -20.54 14.66 6.02
C VAL A 156 -20.66 15.87 5.09
N THR A 157 -19.80 16.88 5.27
CA THR A 157 -19.72 18.12 4.48
C THR A 157 -18.28 18.36 4.00
N ALA A 158 -18.11 19.08 2.89
CA ALA A 158 -16.79 19.41 2.37
C ALA A 158 -16.03 20.34 3.33
N GLN A 159 -14.73 20.11 3.50
CA GLN A 159 -13.88 20.85 4.42
C GLN A 159 -12.63 21.38 3.72
N ASN A 160 -12.23 22.60 4.07
CA ASN A 160 -10.94 23.16 3.66
C ASN A 160 -9.92 22.84 4.73
N VAL A 161 -8.91 22.05 4.38
CA VAL A 161 -7.92 21.50 5.30
C VAL A 161 -6.58 22.12 4.98
N ASN A 162 -5.88 22.65 5.99
CA ASN A 162 -4.47 22.99 5.84
C ASN A 162 -3.61 21.69 5.91
N PRO A 163 -3.04 21.23 4.80
CA PRO A 163 -2.23 20.01 4.74
C PRO A 163 -0.86 20.17 5.40
N ASN A 164 -0.43 21.41 5.67
CA ASN A 164 0.84 21.73 6.33
C ASN A 164 2.03 20.97 5.70
N PHE A 165 2.18 21.08 4.38
CA PHE A 165 3.28 20.43 3.66
C PHE A 165 4.63 20.86 4.24
N SER A 166 5.59 19.95 4.31
CA SER A 166 6.95 20.25 4.82
C SER A 166 7.72 21.23 3.91
N GLN A 167 7.43 21.20 2.61
CA GLN A 167 8.13 21.98 1.59
C GLN A 167 7.25 22.32 0.39
N THR A 168 7.61 23.40 -0.31
CA THR A 168 7.10 23.71 -1.65
C THR A 168 7.76 22.79 -2.70
N GLY A 169 7.12 22.64 -3.85
CA GLY A 169 7.60 21.83 -4.97
C GLY A 169 6.65 20.69 -5.29
N THR A 170 7.20 19.65 -5.90
CA THR A 170 6.42 18.50 -6.39
C THR A 170 6.04 17.56 -5.25
N TRP A 171 4.74 17.30 -5.15
CA TRP A 171 4.15 16.22 -4.34
C TRP A 171 3.33 15.30 -5.25
N TYR A 172 3.12 14.07 -4.82
CA TYR A 172 2.35 13.05 -5.54
C TYR A 172 1.17 12.62 -4.68
N ASP A 173 -0.06 12.71 -5.20
CA ASP A 173 -1.24 12.12 -4.56
C ASP A 173 -1.28 10.64 -4.91
N TYR A 174 -0.86 9.79 -3.96
CA TYR A 174 -0.63 8.36 -4.17
C TYR A 174 -1.90 7.65 -4.64
N PHE A 175 -3.01 7.82 -3.92
CA PHE A 175 -4.28 7.15 -4.24
C PHE A 175 -4.97 7.72 -5.48
N ASN A 176 -4.60 8.93 -5.91
CA ASN A 176 -4.98 9.45 -7.22
C ASN A 176 -3.92 9.11 -8.28
N ASN A 177 -3.54 7.84 -8.39
CA ASN A 177 -2.58 7.31 -9.38
C ASN A 177 -1.24 8.06 -9.41
N ASN A 178 -0.69 8.42 -8.24
CA ASN A 178 0.50 9.26 -8.12
C ASN A 178 0.42 10.58 -8.94
N SER A 179 -0.77 11.19 -9.03
CA SER A 179 -0.94 12.46 -9.75
C SER A 179 -0.05 13.56 -9.16
N VAL A 180 0.56 14.36 -10.01
CA VAL A 180 1.50 15.42 -9.62
C VAL A 180 0.74 16.65 -9.12
N MET A 181 1.10 17.12 -7.92
CA MET A 181 0.66 18.38 -7.34
C MET A 181 1.87 19.30 -7.12
N ASN A 182 1.84 20.51 -7.69
CA ASN A 182 2.87 21.52 -7.43
C ASN A 182 2.44 22.43 -6.28
N VAL A 183 3.06 22.24 -5.12
CA VAL A 183 2.80 23.03 -3.90
C VAL A 183 3.61 24.32 -3.94
N THR A 184 2.92 25.47 -4.03
CA THR A 184 3.55 26.80 -4.01
C THR A 184 3.45 27.50 -2.65
N ASN A 185 2.54 27.06 -1.79
CA ASN A 185 2.38 27.49 -0.41
C ASN A 185 2.05 26.27 0.45
N THR A 186 2.92 25.98 1.41
CA THR A 186 2.82 24.80 2.29
C THR A 186 1.58 24.78 3.18
N THR A 187 0.97 25.95 3.41
CA THR A 187 -0.20 26.11 4.27
C THR A 187 -1.49 26.41 3.52
N ALA A 188 -1.43 26.46 2.18
CA ALA A 188 -2.63 26.69 1.37
C ALA A 188 -3.63 25.55 1.60
N PRO A 189 -4.90 25.86 1.91
CA PRO A 189 -5.88 24.83 2.17
C PRO A 189 -6.20 24.04 0.91
N ILE A 190 -6.42 22.74 1.07
CA ILE A 190 -7.00 21.87 0.06
C ILE A 190 -8.45 21.55 0.45
N ASN A 191 -9.33 21.46 -0.53
CA ASN A 191 -10.72 21.08 -0.30
C ASN A 191 -10.81 19.55 -0.33
N LEU A 192 -11.38 18.96 0.72
CA LEU A 192 -11.74 17.55 0.79
C LEU A 192 -13.25 17.40 0.82
N GLN A 193 -13.78 16.57 -0.09
CA GLN A 193 -15.19 16.17 -0.08
C GLN A 193 -15.53 15.34 1.17
N PRO A 194 -16.83 15.16 1.49
CA PRO A 194 -17.25 14.29 2.58
C PRO A 194 -16.64 12.89 2.46
N GLY A 195 -15.98 12.40 3.51
CA GLY A 195 -15.31 11.09 3.52
C GLY A 195 -13.97 11.03 2.77
N GLU A 196 -13.59 12.07 2.02
CA GLU A 196 -12.37 12.05 1.21
C GLU A 196 -11.11 12.03 2.10
N TYR A 197 -10.14 11.23 1.67
CA TYR A 197 -8.80 11.19 2.23
C TYR A 197 -7.76 11.28 1.12
N LYS A 198 -6.56 11.75 1.47
CA LYS A 198 -5.42 11.85 0.54
C LYS A 198 -4.14 11.44 1.24
N VAL A 199 -3.24 10.82 0.48
CA VAL A 199 -1.87 10.52 0.89
C VAL A 199 -0.94 11.18 -0.12
N PHE A 200 -0.31 12.27 0.29
CA PHE A 200 0.68 12.96 -0.50
C PHE A 200 2.08 12.53 -0.10
N THR A 201 2.98 12.38 -1.07
CA THR A 201 4.40 12.11 -0.82
C THR A 201 5.30 12.99 -1.68
N THR A 202 6.49 13.33 -1.19
CA THR A 202 7.48 14.10 -1.99
C THR A 202 8.21 13.25 -3.04
N GLN A 203 7.98 11.94 -3.01
CA GLN A 203 8.52 10.97 -3.95
C GLN A 203 7.37 10.07 -4.44
N GLN A 204 7.38 9.74 -5.73
CA GLN A 204 6.46 8.75 -6.28
C GLN A 204 6.69 7.38 -5.61
N LEU A 205 5.63 6.79 -5.07
CA LEU A 205 5.69 5.46 -4.48
C LEU A 205 5.08 4.44 -5.45
N ASN A 206 5.69 3.27 -5.53
CA ASN A 206 5.14 2.16 -6.30
C ASN A 206 3.98 1.52 -5.55
N ASP A 207 3.08 0.89 -6.29
CA ASP A 207 2.01 0.08 -5.71
C ASP A 207 2.60 -1.16 -5.00
N PRO A 208 2.50 -1.27 -3.66
CA PRO A 208 3.04 -2.39 -2.92
C PRO A 208 2.21 -3.67 -3.06
N LEU A 209 1.02 -3.60 -3.66
CA LEU A 209 0.17 -4.75 -3.97
C LEU A 209 0.42 -5.28 -5.40
N SER A 210 1.21 -4.57 -6.19
CA SER A 210 1.61 -5.03 -7.51
C SER A 210 2.40 -6.35 -7.38
N ASN A 211 2.00 -7.33 -8.19
CA ASN A 211 2.76 -8.57 -8.36
C ASN A 211 4.04 -8.36 -9.19
N GLU A 212 4.25 -7.17 -9.75
CA GLU A 212 5.55 -6.77 -10.25
C GLU A 212 6.40 -6.35 -9.06
N GLU A 213 7.40 -7.15 -8.68
CA GLU A 213 8.30 -6.87 -7.55
C GLU A 213 8.87 -5.44 -7.64
N ALA A 214 8.22 -4.51 -6.97
CA ALA A 214 8.60 -3.11 -6.89
C ALA A 214 9.69 -2.92 -5.84
N GLY A 215 10.84 -3.59 -6.00
CA GLY A 215 11.84 -3.70 -4.92
C GLY A 215 13.33 -3.72 -5.30
N TYR A 216 13.71 -3.76 -6.58
CA TYR A 216 15.10 -4.08 -6.93
C TYR A 216 15.77 -3.23 -8.01
N GLN A 217 15.40 -1.95 -8.19
CA GLN A 217 16.13 -1.07 -9.13
C GLN A 217 17.64 -0.93 -8.82
N SER A 218 18.08 -1.17 -7.58
CA SER A 218 19.52 -1.20 -7.22
C SER A 218 20.19 -2.58 -7.41
N GLN A 219 19.39 -3.65 -7.60
CA GLN A 219 19.90 -5.01 -7.74
C GLN A 219 19.81 -5.61 -9.15
N MET A 220 19.06 -5.00 -10.08
CA MET A 220 18.82 -5.51 -11.44
C MET A 220 20.09 -6.04 -12.14
N ILE A 221 20.02 -7.29 -12.56
CA ILE A 221 21.01 -7.96 -13.41
C ILE A 221 20.63 -7.67 -14.87
N ARG A 222 21.49 -6.99 -15.62
CA ARG A 222 21.25 -6.68 -17.04
C ARG A 222 21.87 -7.75 -17.93
N LEU A 223 21.15 -8.15 -18.98
CA LEU A 223 21.63 -9.01 -20.05
C LEU A 223 22.15 -8.19 -21.23
N PHE A 224 23.39 -8.43 -21.67
CA PHE A 224 23.96 -7.75 -22.84
C PHE A 224 25.01 -8.60 -23.60
N PRO A 225 25.14 -8.42 -24.93
CA PRO A 225 24.30 -7.59 -25.78
C PRO A 225 22.89 -8.19 -25.93
N ASN A 226 21.91 -7.34 -26.21
CA ASN A 226 20.56 -7.74 -26.53
C ASN A 226 20.05 -6.81 -27.64
N PRO A 227 19.95 -7.25 -28.91
CA PRO A 227 20.01 -8.65 -29.36
C PRO A 227 21.38 -9.33 -29.27
N ALA A 228 21.39 -10.65 -29.07
CA ALA A 228 22.59 -11.49 -29.01
C ALA A 228 22.64 -12.49 -30.17
N THR A 229 23.85 -12.76 -30.69
CA THR A 229 24.06 -13.68 -31.83
C THR A 229 24.54 -15.06 -31.39
N SER A 230 25.67 -15.16 -30.69
CA SER A 230 26.23 -16.44 -30.21
C SER A 230 26.15 -16.59 -28.71
N SER A 231 26.12 -15.49 -27.96
CA SER A 231 26.22 -15.49 -26.50
C SER A 231 25.77 -14.15 -25.90
N PHE A 232 25.48 -14.16 -24.61
CA PHE A 232 25.27 -12.95 -23.81
C PHE A 232 26.03 -13.01 -22.48
N ARG A 233 26.14 -11.85 -21.83
CA ARG A 233 26.72 -11.67 -20.50
C ARG A 233 25.70 -11.03 -19.56
N LEU A 234 25.97 -11.16 -18.27
CA LEU A 234 25.18 -10.56 -17.20
C LEU A 234 26.00 -9.50 -16.49
N SER A 235 25.35 -8.42 -16.03
CA SER A 235 26.04 -7.34 -15.30
C SER A 235 26.51 -7.72 -13.90
N LYS A 236 26.07 -8.88 -13.39
CA LYS A 236 26.43 -9.45 -12.09
C LYS A 236 26.47 -10.97 -12.19
N GLU A 237 27.18 -11.61 -11.27
CA GLU A 237 27.19 -13.07 -11.15
C GLU A 237 25.84 -13.59 -10.63
N VAL A 238 25.48 -14.79 -11.08
CA VAL A 238 24.25 -15.49 -10.72
C VAL A 238 24.56 -16.96 -10.45
N GLU A 239 23.78 -17.60 -9.59
CA GLU A 239 23.94 -19.01 -9.26
C GLU A 239 23.45 -19.90 -10.41
N SER A 240 22.32 -19.56 -11.02
CA SER A 240 21.82 -20.30 -12.19
C SER A 240 21.06 -19.44 -13.19
N VAL A 241 21.02 -19.93 -14.44
CA VAL A 241 20.31 -19.31 -15.56
C VAL A 241 19.46 -20.37 -16.25
N LYS A 242 18.20 -20.06 -16.53
CA LYS A 242 17.28 -20.90 -17.31
C LYS A 242 16.66 -20.09 -18.44
N ILE A 243 16.66 -20.63 -19.65
CA ILE A 243 16.18 -19.94 -20.85
C ILE A 243 14.94 -20.66 -21.37
N TYR A 244 13.85 -19.93 -21.53
CA TYR A 244 12.56 -20.41 -22.00
C TYR A 244 12.19 -19.76 -23.34
N ASN A 245 11.56 -20.52 -24.22
CA ASN A 245 10.95 -19.95 -25.43
C ASN A 245 9.59 -19.29 -25.10
N ILE A 246 8.96 -18.66 -26.09
CA ILE A 246 7.65 -17.99 -25.93
C ILE A 246 6.50 -18.94 -25.57
N SER A 247 6.66 -20.25 -25.75
CA SER A 247 5.69 -21.26 -25.35
C SER A 247 5.92 -21.77 -23.92
N GLY A 248 6.87 -21.19 -23.17
CA GLY A 248 7.21 -21.60 -21.81
C GLY A 248 8.04 -22.88 -21.72
N GLN A 249 8.56 -23.41 -22.83
CA GLN A 249 9.43 -24.57 -22.83
C GLN A 249 10.85 -24.16 -22.44
N LEU A 250 11.44 -24.87 -21.47
CA LEU A 250 12.86 -24.75 -21.13
C LEU A 250 13.72 -25.26 -22.29
N VAL A 251 14.52 -24.37 -22.88
CA VAL A 251 15.39 -24.68 -24.02
C VAL A 251 16.87 -24.76 -23.66
N LYS A 252 17.30 -24.07 -22.58
CA LYS A 252 18.68 -24.12 -22.09
C LYS A 252 18.79 -23.81 -20.61
N SER A 253 19.81 -24.34 -19.93
CA SER A 253 20.12 -24.00 -18.54
C SER A 253 21.63 -23.99 -18.24
N PHE A 254 22.01 -23.23 -17.22
CA PHE A 254 23.37 -23.13 -16.68
C PHE A 254 23.29 -23.13 -15.15
N ASN A 255 23.94 -24.08 -14.49
CA ASN A 255 23.86 -24.26 -13.03
C ASN A 255 25.02 -23.59 -12.26
N ARG A 256 25.69 -22.61 -12.88
CA ARG A 256 26.77 -21.83 -12.27
C ARG A 256 26.96 -20.52 -13.03
N SER A 257 27.53 -19.53 -12.35
CA SER A 257 27.99 -18.29 -12.97
C SER A 257 28.97 -18.57 -14.12
N LYS A 258 28.88 -17.77 -15.17
CA LYS A 258 29.73 -17.83 -16.37
C LYS A 258 30.05 -16.42 -16.84
N ASP A 259 31.27 -16.22 -17.33
CA ASP A 259 31.65 -14.97 -18.01
C ASP A 259 30.85 -14.76 -19.30
N ASN A 260 30.41 -15.86 -19.93
CA ASN A 260 29.63 -15.85 -21.16
C ASN A 260 28.64 -17.01 -21.20
N TYR A 261 27.39 -16.72 -21.56
CA TYR A 261 26.31 -17.69 -21.72
C TYR A 261 26.10 -17.93 -23.21
N GLU A 262 26.68 -19.01 -23.74
CA GLU A 262 26.54 -19.40 -25.14
C GLU A 262 25.09 -19.74 -25.48
N ILE A 263 24.58 -19.31 -26.62
CA ILE A 263 23.21 -19.54 -27.12
C ILE A 263 23.19 -19.82 -28.63
N THR A 264 24.33 -20.18 -29.21
CA THR A 264 24.51 -20.36 -30.67
C THR A 264 23.52 -21.36 -31.26
N GLU A 265 23.15 -22.39 -30.50
CA GLU A 265 22.20 -23.43 -30.92
C GLU A 265 20.72 -23.02 -30.83
N LEU A 266 20.40 -21.87 -30.25
CA LEU A 266 19.03 -21.36 -30.21
C LEU A 266 18.64 -20.77 -31.57
N THR A 267 17.42 -21.03 -32.01
CA THR A 267 16.85 -20.41 -33.21
C THR A 267 16.64 -18.91 -33.00
N GLN A 268 16.62 -18.13 -34.08
CA GLN A 268 16.30 -16.71 -34.02
C GLN A 268 14.90 -16.50 -33.41
N GLY A 269 14.77 -15.57 -32.47
CA GLY A 269 13.50 -15.35 -31.77
C GLY A 269 13.62 -14.66 -30.42
N ILE A 270 12.48 -14.56 -29.72
CA ILE A 270 12.40 -14.01 -28.36
C ILE A 270 12.44 -15.15 -27.35
N TYR A 271 13.22 -14.97 -26.30
CA TYR A 271 13.36 -15.88 -25.17
C TYR A 271 13.22 -15.12 -23.85
N PHE A 272 12.84 -15.83 -22.79
CA PHE A 272 12.82 -15.34 -21.42
C PHE A 272 13.89 -16.04 -20.61
N VAL A 273 14.75 -15.26 -19.97
CA VAL A 273 15.91 -15.73 -19.22
C VAL A 273 15.64 -15.52 -17.74
N GLN A 274 15.40 -16.61 -17.01
CA GLN A 274 15.32 -16.59 -15.55
C GLN A 274 16.72 -16.66 -14.95
N LEU A 275 17.03 -15.72 -14.06
CA LEU A 275 18.29 -15.52 -13.38
C LEU A 275 18.06 -15.75 -11.89
N TRP A 276 18.82 -16.67 -11.28
CA TRP A 276 18.67 -17.01 -9.86
C TRP A 276 19.91 -16.63 -9.06
N ASN A 277 19.73 -16.01 -7.90
CA ASN A 277 20.78 -15.67 -6.95
C ASN A 277 20.26 -15.88 -5.52
N GLY A 278 20.50 -17.07 -4.95
CA GLY A 278 19.85 -17.52 -3.73
C GLY A 278 18.35 -17.71 -3.96
N ASP A 279 17.54 -17.14 -3.07
CA ASP A 279 16.07 -17.17 -3.16
C ASP A 279 15.49 -16.15 -4.16
N ASN A 280 16.33 -15.24 -4.69
CA ASN A 280 15.89 -14.19 -5.61
C ASN A 280 15.89 -14.68 -7.06
N MET A 281 14.82 -14.34 -7.79
CA MET A 281 14.63 -14.67 -9.20
C MET A 281 14.32 -13.41 -10.01
N GLN A 282 15.05 -13.19 -11.11
CA GLN A 282 14.79 -12.11 -12.06
C GLN A 282 14.56 -12.67 -13.47
N VAL A 283 13.67 -12.07 -14.25
CA VAL A 283 13.43 -12.46 -15.65
C VAL A 283 13.89 -11.36 -16.60
N GLU A 284 14.76 -11.70 -17.54
CA GLU A 284 15.23 -10.81 -18.61
C GLU A 284 14.74 -11.30 -19.98
N LYS A 285 14.37 -10.36 -20.86
CA LYS A 285 14.05 -10.68 -22.25
C LYS A 285 15.34 -10.81 -23.05
N LEU A 286 15.50 -11.89 -23.80
CA LEU A 286 16.59 -12.11 -24.74
C LEU A 286 16.05 -12.13 -26.18
N ILE A 287 16.63 -11.33 -27.06
CA ILE A 287 16.38 -11.36 -28.50
C ILE A 287 17.58 -12.07 -29.15
N LYS A 288 17.38 -13.32 -29.60
CA LYS A 288 18.36 -14.06 -30.40
C LYS A 288 18.27 -13.57 -31.84
N SER A 289 19.36 -13.00 -32.36
CA SER A 289 19.53 -12.62 -33.78
C SER A 289 20.33 -13.65 -34.55
#